data_AF-A0A4R1KXY4-F1
#
_entry.id   AF-A0A4R1KXY4-F1
#
_cell.length_a   1.000
_cell.length_b   1.000
_cell.length_c   1.000
_cell.angle_alpha   90.00
_cell.angle_beta   90.00
_cell.angle_gamma   90.00
#
_symmetry.space_group_name_H-M   'P 1'
#
loop_
_entity.id
_entity.type
_entity.pdbx_description
1 polymer ?
#
loop_
_entity_poly.entity_id
_entity_poly.type
_entity_poly.pdbx_seq_one_letter_code
_entity_poly.pdbx_strand_id
1 'polypeptide(L)' 'MKKLLFITLSVLVLAACSQPKDIYFNGAEGSGSGLKYNKDTSRFDVNTEMK' A
#
# COMPACT_ATOMS: atom_id res chain seq x y z
N MET A 1 23.59 -24.54 4.89
CA MET A 1 22.96 -23.55 5.78
C MET A 1 22.68 -22.18 5.13
N LYS A 2 23.57 -21.57 4.32
CA LYS A 2 23.34 -20.22 3.73
C LYS A 2 22.12 -20.08 2.81
N LYS A 3 21.74 -21.14 2.08
CA LYS A 3 20.58 -21.11 1.17
C LYS A 3 19.25 -20.83 1.90
N LEU A 4 19.07 -21.37 3.10
CA LEU A 4 17.88 -21.14 3.92
C LEU A 4 17.77 -19.67 4.31
N LEU A 5 18.89 -19.02 4.66
CA LEU A 5 18.91 -17.60 5.00
C LEU A 5 18.47 -16.72 3.82
N PHE A 6 18.90 -17.04 2.59
CA PHE A 6 18.44 -16.31 1.39
C PHE A 6 16.95 -16.52 1.10
N ILE A 7 16.43 -17.75 1.30
CA ILE A 7 15.00 -18.04 1.14
C ILE A 7 14.18 -17.29 2.19
N THR A 8 14.60 -17.29 3.45
CA THR A 8 13.90 -16.55 4.50
C THR A 8 13.93 -15.05 4.23
N LEU A 9 15.08 -14.52 3.79
CA LEU A 9 15.22 -13.10 3.47
C LEU A 9 14.33 -12.69 2.29
N SER A 10 14.25 -13.49 1.23
CA SER A 10 13.40 -13.18 0.07
C SER A 10 11.92 -13.18 0.44
N VAL A 11 11.46 -14.15 1.24
CA VAL A 11 10.09 -14.18 1.74
C VAL A 11 9.77 -12.95 2.59
N LEU A 12 10.70 -12.53 3.48
CA LEU A 12 10.51 -11.33 4.29
C LEU A 12 10.37 -10.06 3.44
N VAL A 13 11.21 -9.92 2.42
CA VAL A 13 11.17 -8.76 1.50
C VAL A 13 9.85 -8.72 0.75
N LEU A 14 9.39 -9.86 0.22
CA LEU A 14 8.10 -9.94 -0.48
C LEU A 14 6.93 -9.57 0.45
N ALA A 15 6.93 -10.09 1.69
CA ALA A 15 5.89 -9.80 2.66
C ALA A 15 5.86 -8.33 3.09
N ALA A 16 7.02 -7.68 3.22
CA ALA A 16 7.11 -6.26 3.55
C ALA A 16 6.61 -5.38 2.40
N CYS A 17 6.88 -5.76 1.15
CA CYS A 17 6.44 -5.01 -0.03
C CYS A 17 4.96 -5.24 -0.38
N SER A 18 4.32 -6.31 0.12
CA SER A 18 2.91 -6.62 -0.16
C SER A 18 1.93 -6.06 0.89
N GLN A 19 2.38 -5.16 1.77
CA GLN A 19 1.49 -4.56 2.75
C GLN A 19 0.33 -3.83 2.06
N PRO A 20 -0.92 -4.00 2.54
CA PRO A 20 -2.04 -3.21 2.06
C PRO A 20 -1.69 -1.73 2.19
N LYS A 21 -1.98 -0.97 1.14
CA LYS A 21 -1.74 0.47 1.06
C LYS A 21 -2.93 1.14 0.42
N ASP A 22 -3.17 2.38 0.82
CA ASP A 22 -4.16 3.20 0.13
C ASP A 22 -3.70 3.43 -1.31
N ILE A 23 -4.64 3.43 -2.24
CA ILE A 23 -4.35 3.64 -3.66
C ILE A 23 -5.06 4.90 -4.10
N TYR A 24 -4.32 5.81 -4.73
CA TYR A 24 -4.84 7.08 -5.20
C TYR A 24 -4.89 7.09 -6.72
N PHE A 25 -6.04 7.46 -7.28
CA PHE A 25 -6.27 7.62 -8.71
C PHE A 25 -6.48 9.09 -9.00
N ASN A 26 -5.65 9.67 -9.88
CA ASN A 26 -5.67 11.09 -10.23
C ASN A 26 -5.62 12.01 -9.00
N GLY A 27 -4.78 11.63 -8.02
CA GLY A 27 -4.60 12.32 -6.74
C GLY A 27 -3.45 11.70 -5.96
N ALA A 28 -3.20 12.23 -4.77
CA ALA A 28 -2.22 11.71 -3.83
C ALA A 28 -2.74 11.88 -2.40
N GLU A 29 -2.06 11.26 -1.44
CA GLU A 29 -2.35 11.48 -0.02
C GLU A 29 -2.30 13.00 0.28
N GLY A 30 -3.36 13.53 0.87
CA GLY A 30 -3.45 14.95 1.23
C GLY A 30 -3.73 15.91 0.07
N SER A 31 -3.97 15.42 -1.15
CA SER A 31 -4.23 16.29 -2.32
C SER A 31 -5.64 16.87 -2.39
N GLY A 32 -6.58 16.39 -1.55
CA GLY A 32 -8.00 16.78 -1.58
C GLY A 32 -8.68 16.61 -2.94
N SER A 33 -8.18 15.71 -3.78
CA SER A 33 -8.63 15.49 -5.15
C SER A 33 -8.39 14.04 -5.61
N GLY A 34 -9.19 13.58 -6.57
CA GLY A 34 -9.11 12.22 -7.11
C GLY A 34 -9.92 11.19 -6.32
N LEU A 35 -9.69 9.90 -6.60
CA LEU A 35 -10.30 8.78 -5.89
C LEU A 35 -9.27 8.10 -4.99
N LYS A 36 -9.69 7.70 -3.79
CA LYS A 36 -8.89 6.92 -2.83
C LYS A 36 -9.54 5.54 -2.66
N TYR A 37 -8.76 4.49 -2.86
CA TYR A 37 -9.07 3.16 -2.33
C TYR A 37 -8.57 3.09 -0.90
N ASN A 38 -9.50 2.94 0.05
CA ASN A 38 -9.16 2.74 1.45
C ASN A 38 -8.89 1.25 1.68
N LYS A 39 -7.65 0.93 2.06
CA LYS A 39 -7.20 -0.46 2.28
C LYS A 39 -7.90 -1.13 3.48
N ASP A 40 -8.33 -0.35 4.47
CA ASP A 40 -8.90 -0.84 5.71
C ASP A 40 -10.39 -1.16 5.56
N THR A 41 -11.12 -0.41 4.72
CA THR A 41 -12.53 -0.65 4.44
C THR A 41 -12.76 -1.42 3.13
N SER A 42 -11.75 -1.54 2.28
CA SER A 42 -11.84 -2.09 0.93
C SER A 42 -12.88 -1.39 0.05
N ARG A 43 -12.97 -0.06 0.17
CA ARG A 43 -13.91 0.77 -0.60
C ARG A 43 -13.18 1.89 -1.34
N PHE A 44 -13.81 2.33 -2.43
CA PHE A 44 -13.41 3.54 -3.15
C PHE A 44 -14.25 4.71 -2.70
N ASP A 45 -13.60 5.83 -2.43
CA ASP A 45 -14.22 7.09 -2.04
C ASP A 45 -13.53 8.27 -2.74
N VAL A 46 -14.15 9.44 -2.69
CA VAL A 46 -13.50 10.69 -3.13
C VAL A 46 -12.41 11.06 -2.12
N ASN A 47 -11.22 11.37 -2.60
CA ASN A 47 -10.12 11.81 -1.75
C ASN A 47 -10.37 13.24 -1.27
N THR A 48 -10.97 13.40 -0.10
CA THR A 48 -11.26 14.71 0.52
C THR A 48 -10.25 15.10 1.59
N GLU A 49 -9.27 14.24 1.87
CA GLU A 49 -8.22 14.53 2.86
C GLU A 49 -7.27 15.59 2.29
N MET A 50 -7.19 16.72 2.99
CA MET A 50 -6.17 17.75 2.79
C MET A 50 -5.27 17.77 4.02
N LYS A 51 -3.96 17.75 3.79
CA LYS A 51 -2.95 17.73 4.84
C LYS A 51 -2.54 19.14 5.24
#